data_AF-A0A4S8LYM1-F1
#
_entry.id   AF-A0A4S8LYM1-F1
#
_cell.length_a   1.000
_cell.length_b   1.000
_cell.length_c   1.000
_cell.angle_alpha   90.00
_cell.angle_beta   90.00
_cell.angle_gamma   90.00
#
_symmetry.space_group_name_H-M   'P 1'
#
loop_
_entity.id
_entity.type
_entity.pdbx_description
1 polymer ?
#
loop_
_entity_poly.entity_id
_entity_poly.type
_entity_poly.pdbx_seq_one_letter_code
_entity_poly.pdbx_strand_id
1 'polypeptide(L)'
;MEEPSEETALLASNISSPTISSAVVQIATLELDAFDELHSSDIIRPPELINHRTLQVAYSLVVLLSFRAKSRKDGMQSFNNPWDRWKAEKDAKTIVNSIDSSIQRVWTSFLDGYCKPQDIDNVLWTPFRVEDGGEKYLRVVDFLTHPSQASSEFLAHRLVYFSFLNYWKNGFSKDFSRSRNYLRDRYDALCTPKVLHAIELIVQILFLILLVSYTLHPPNRAVIYAETLEYIGWGEAILVFLSLALSLRKPSFFNTPFYLSFLAFLFFLPSVPSPENLSFVIVVGSISFFVSIALSSSFTSPDSGAWDRYSVVVGITARAAFFLLIRIPTFVFKKLGIAHTFMEEFERLVWRITVGPVVAIVKIIAIPFS
;
A
#
# COMPACT_ATOMS: atom_id res chain seq x y z
N MET A 1 40.72 -27.09 18.08
CA MET A 1 39.40 -27.32 17.48
C MET A 1 38.47 -26.32 18.13
N GLU A 2 38.37 -25.14 17.55
CA GLU A 2 37.47 -24.08 18.01
C GLU A 2 36.12 -24.31 17.33
N GLU A 3 35.07 -24.42 18.14
CA GLU A 3 33.69 -24.48 17.65
C GLU A 3 33.31 -23.11 17.07
N PRO A 4 32.77 -23.03 15.85
CA PRO A 4 32.19 -21.81 15.35
C PRO A 4 30.94 -21.50 16.19
N SER A 5 31.03 -20.51 17.09
CA SER A 5 29.85 -20.04 17.82
C SER A 5 28.84 -19.47 16.83
N GLU A 6 27.63 -20.02 16.82
CA GLU A 6 26.47 -19.47 16.14
C GLU A 6 25.96 -18.20 16.83
N GLU A 7 26.84 -17.32 17.31
CA GLU A 7 26.53 -15.91 17.55
C GLU A 7 26.45 -15.22 16.20
N THR A 8 25.42 -15.64 15.46
CA THR A 8 24.97 -15.05 14.20
C THR A 8 24.75 -13.57 14.45
N ALA A 9 25.44 -12.75 13.65
CA ALA A 9 25.41 -11.30 13.67
C ALA A 9 23.98 -10.73 13.61
N LEU A 10 23.32 -10.61 14.76
CA LEU A 10 22.21 -9.69 15.00
C LEU A 10 22.80 -8.30 15.20
N LEU A 11 23.48 -7.80 14.17
CA LEU A 11 23.90 -6.41 14.13
C LEU A 11 22.64 -5.51 14.11
N ALA A 12 22.55 -4.65 15.14
CA ALA A 12 21.76 -3.42 15.20
C ALA A 12 20.26 -3.46 15.57
N SER A 13 19.71 -4.51 16.19
CA SER A 13 18.28 -4.55 16.57
C SER A 13 17.91 -3.87 17.91
N ASN A 14 18.89 -3.37 18.68
CA ASN A 14 18.65 -2.76 20.00
C ASN A 14 19.00 -1.28 20.10
N ILE A 15 19.14 -0.56 18.98
CA ILE A 15 19.15 0.91 19.06
C ILE A 15 17.70 1.32 19.34
N SER A 16 17.42 1.70 20.59
CA SER A 16 16.15 2.30 20.99
C SER A 16 15.90 3.51 20.11
N SER A 17 15.09 3.33 19.06
CA SER A 17 14.78 4.43 18.15
C SER A 17 13.98 5.48 18.92
N PRO A 18 14.38 6.76 18.87
CA PRO A 18 13.70 7.81 19.60
C PRO A 18 12.24 7.92 19.15
N THR A 19 11.33 8.20 20.08
CA THR A 19 9.90 8.32 19.80
C THR A 19 9.56 9.69 19.23
N ILE A 20 8.65 9.69 18.25
CA ILE A 20 8.23 10.93 17.57
C ILE A 20 7.37 11.78 18.52
N SER A 21 6.49 11.16 19.31
CA SER A 21 5.55 11.88 20.19
C SER A 21 6.27 12.76 21.21
N SER A 22 7.33 12.25 21.83
CA SER A 22 8.14 12.99 22.81
C SER A 22 8.75 14.26 22.18
N ALA A 23 9.40 14.12 21.01
CA ALA A 23 10.00 15.25 20.30
C ALA A 23 8.95 16.27 19.84
N VAL A 24 7.78 15.82 19.36
CA VAL A 24 6.68 16.70 18.96
C VAL A 24 6.11 17.49 20.13
N VAL A 25 6.03 16.89 21.32
CA VAL A 25 5.61 17.58 22.55
C VAL A 25 6.66 18.63 22.95
N GLN A 26 7.95 18.29 22.89
CA GLN A 26 9.02 19.24 23.20
C GLN A 26 9.02 20.43 22.23
N ILE A 27 8.89 20.18 20.92
CA ILE A 27 8.80 21.27 19.92
C ILE A 27 7.57 22.15 20.15
N ALA A 28 6.44 21.57 20.57
CA ALA A 28 5.23 22.33 20.88
C ALA A 28 5.39 23.29 22.08
N THR A 29 6.41 23.08 22.93
CA THR A 29 6.71 23.99 24.06
C THR A 29 7.66 25.12 23.70
N LEU A 30 8.28 25.08 22.52
CA LEU A 30 9.22 26.12 22.08
C LEU A 30 8.47 27.34 21.55
N GLU A 31 9.00 28.53 21.86
CA GLU A 31 8.54 29.78 21.29
C GLU A 31 8.86 29.86 19.79
N LEU A 32 8.07 30.61 19.04
CA LEU A 32 8.22 30.77 17.57
C LEU A 32 9.62 31.24 17.18
N ASP A 33 10.23 32.11 17.98
CA ASP A 33 11.54 32.70 17.70
C ASP A 33 12.68 31.67 17.90
N ALA A 34 12.43 30.59 18.66
CA ALA A 34 13.40 29.52 18.89
C ALA A 34 13.46 28.49 17.74
N PHE A 35 12.60 28.60 16.71
CA PHE A 35 12.63 27.67 15.58
C PHE A 35 13.91 27.75 14.76
N ASP A 36 14.56 28.91 14.72
CA ASP A 36 15.83 29.06 14.02
C ASP A 36 16.95 28.28 14.71
N GLU A 37 16.93 28.21 16.05
CA GLU A 37 17.86 27.47 16.90
C GLU A 37 17.56 25.96 16.94
N LEU A 38 16.39 25.54 16.47
CA LEU A 38 15.93 24.15 16.48
C LEU A 38 16.85 23.19 15.71
N HIS A 39 17.65 23.70 14.76
CA HIS A 39 18.64 22.88 14.05
C HIS A 39 19.87 22.53 14.87
N SER A 40 20.15 23.34 15.89
CA SER A 40 21.23 23.12 16.84
C SER A 40 20.76 22.38 18.09
N SER A 41 19.44 22.23 18.29
CA SER A 41 18.90 21.56 19.47
C SER A 41 18.98 20.04 19.38
N ASP A 42 19.27 19.41 20.51
CA ASP A 42 19.32 17.96 20.66
C ASP A 42 17.97 17.27 20.39
N ILE A 43 16.87 18.04 20.39
CA ILE A 43 15.50 17.55 20.14
C ILE A 43 15.39 16.95 18.74
N ILE A 44 15.96 17.62 17.74
CA ILE A 44 15.92 17.17 16.33
C ILE A 44 17.08 16.22 16.01
N ARG A 45 18.15 16.28 16.81
CA ARG A 45 19.40 15.53 16.62
C ARG A 45 19.66 14.62 17.83
N PRO A 46 18.84 13.57 18.01
CA PRO A 46 18.98 12.67 19.13
C PRO A 46 20.38 12.06 19.15
N PRO A 47 21.04 11.99 20.33
CA PRO A 47 22.43 11.56 20.43
C PRO A 47 22.65 10.13 19.93
N GLU A 48 21.61 9.29 19.99
CA GLU A 48 21.62 7.91 19.50
C GLU A 48 21.83 7.82 17.98
N LEU A 49 21.48 8.87 17.23
CA LEU A 49 21.55 8.90 15.76
C LEU A 49 22.74 9.71 15.23
N ILE A 50 23.63 10.23 16.09
CA ILE A 50 24.76 11.10 15.69
C ILE A 50 25.64 10.44 14.62
N ASN A 51 25.86 9.13 14.71
CA ASN A 51 26.72 8.40 13.78
C ASN A 51 26.06 8.13 12.41
N HIS A 52 24.75 8.38 12.29
CA HIS A 52 23.97 8.04 11.10
C HIS A 52 23.25 9.28 10.55
N ARG A 53 23.97 10.07 9.76
CA ARG A 53 23.46 11.29 9.10
C ARG A 53 22.10 11.08 8.40
N THR A 54 21.90 9.96 7.72
CA THR A 54 20.64 9.63 7.03
C THR A 54 19.48 9.42 7.99
N LEU A 55 19.69 8.62 9.05
CA LEU A 55 18.67 8.37 10.08
C LEU A 55 18.33 9.65 10.84
N GLN A 56 19.33 10.48 11.14
CA GLN A 56 19.13 11.78 11.76
C GLN A 56 18.22 12.66 10.91
N VAL A 57 18.53 12.85 9.63
CA VAL A 57 17.70 13.64 8.70
C VAL A 57 16.30 13.04 8.56
N ALA A 58 16.18 11.72 8.44
CA ALA A 58 14.89 11.04 8.37
C ALA A 58 14.02 11.34 9.60
N TYR A 59 14.61 11.20 10.79
CA TYR A 59 13.94 11.49 12.06
C TYR A 59 13.53 12.96 12.15
N SER A 60 14.45 13.88 11.84
CA SER A 60 14.18 15.32 11.82
C SER A 60 12.99 15.67 10.91
N LEU A 61 12.95 15.12 9.70
CA LEU A 61 11.86 15.35 8.75
C LEU A 61 10.53 14.78 9.26
N VAL A 62 10.53 13.55 9.80
CA VAL A 62 9.31 12.94 10.36
C VAL A 62 8.76 13.77 11.53
N VAL A 63 9.63 14.21 12.44
CA VAL A 63 9.24 15.05 13.57
C VAL A 63 8.67 16.39 13.08
N LEU A 64 9.34 17.10 12.19
CA LEU A 64 8.86 18.38 11.64
C LEU A 64 7.54 18.23 10.87
N LEU A 65 7.40 17.20 10.03
CA LEU A 65 6.16 16.93 9.28
C LEU A 65 5.00 16.54 10.20
N SER A 66 5.28 15.76 11.25
CA SER A 66 4.27 15.40 12.24
C SER A 66 3.81 16.61 13.07
N PHE A 67 4.75 17.49 13.46
CA PHE A 67 4.44 18.74 14.12
C PHE A 67 3.60 19.65 13.22
N ARG A 68 3.99 19.81 11.94
CA ARG A 68 3.19 20.55 10.94
C ARG A 68 1.77 20.01 10.81
N ALA A 69 1.61 18.70 10.71
CA ALA A 69 0.31 18.05 10.61
C ALA A 69 -0.55 18.29 11.87
N LYS A 70 0.08 18.35 13.05
CA LYS A 70 -0.58 18.69 14.32
C LYS A 70 -0.99 20.16 14.35
N SER A 71 -0.08 21.10 14.09
CA SER A 71 -0.36 22.55 14.09
C SER A 71 -1.50 22.93 13.15
N ARG A 72 -1.61 22.25 12.00
CA ARG A 72 -2.72 22.47 11.06
C ARG A 72 -4.07 22.00 11.63
N LYS A 73 -4.10 20.88 12.35
CA LYS A 73 -5.32 20.38 13.01
C LYS A 73 -5.73 21.31 14.15
N ASP A 74 -4.77 21.80 14.91
CA ASP A 74 -5.01 22.72 16.03
C ASP A 74 -5.57 24.06 15.53
N GLY A 75 -5.08 24.56 14.39
CA GLY A 75 -5.63 25.76 13.75
C GLY A 75 -7.06 25.60 13.19
N MET A 76 -7.55 24.37 13.01
CA MET A 76 -8.92 24.08 12.55
C MET A 76 -9.94 24.00 13.69
N GLN A 77 -9.54 24.20 14.95
CA GLN A 77 -10.47 24.16 16.07
C GLN A 77 -11.59 25.20 15.90
N SER A 78 -12.81 24.81 16.29
CA SER A 78 -14.00 25.65 16.12
C SER A 78 -14.02 26.78 17.14
N PHE A 79 -13.67 27.99 16.73
CA PHE A 79 -13.85 29.19 17.54
C PHE A 79 -15.24 29.79 17.29
N ASN A 80 -15.93 30.16 18.37
CA ASN A 80 -17.24 30.83 18.30
C ASN A 80 -17.13 32.26 17.76
N ASN A 81 -15.97 32.89 17.91
CA ASN A 81 -15.70 34.26 17.48
C ASN A 81 -14.92 34.27 16.15
N PRO A 82 -15.44 34.92 15.09
CA PRO A 82 -14.74 35.06 13.81
C PRO A 82 -13.34 35.70 13.93
N TRP A 83 -13.14 36.64 14.87
CA TRP A 83 -11.84 37.28 15.08
C TRP A 83 -10.81 36.31 15.63
N ASP A 84 -11.18 35.52 16.65
CA ASP A 84 -10.30 34.53 17.25
C ASP A 84 -9.96 33.42 16.25
N ARG A 85 -10.93 33.03 15.41
CA ARG A 85 -10.70 32.11 14.29
C ARG A 85 -9.67 32.66 13.29
N TRP A 86 -9.85 33.90 12.84
CA TRP A 86 -8.94 34.52 11.88
C TRP A 86 -7.52 34.67 12.47
N LYS A 87 -7.43 35.08 13.74
CA LYS A 87 -6.14 35.19 14.44
C LYS A 87 -5.45 33.84 14.56
N ALA A 88 -6.16 32.80 15.01
CA ALA A 88 -5.63 31.44 15.09
C ALA A 88 -5.19 30.91 13.71
N GLU A 89 -5.95 31.19 12.64
CA GLU A 89 -5.58 30.80 11.28
C GLU A 89 -4.31 31.53 10.79
N LYS A 90 -4.18 32.82 11.10
CA LYS A 90 -3.00 33.62 10.76
C LYS A 90 -1.75 33.14 11.52
N ASP A 91 -1.89 32.86 12.81
CA ASP A 91 -0.81 32.37 13.67
C ASP A 91 -0.40 30.96 13.22
N ALA A 92 -1.37 30.07 12.97
CA ALA A 92 -1.12 28.74 12.44
C ALA A 92 -0.42 28.78 11.07
N LYS A 93 -0.82 29.70 10.17
CA LYS A 93 -0.15 29.88 8.87
C LYS A 93 1.30 30.34 9.03
N THR A 94 1.57 31.24 9.97
CA THR A 94 2.93 31.72 10.26
C THR A 94 3.80 30.59 10.80
N ILE A 95 3.27 29.79 11.74
CA ILE A 95 3.94 28.59 12.27
C ILE A 95 4.22 27.59 11.15
N VAL A 96 3.24 27.27 10.31
CA VAL A 96 3.39 26.32 9.19
C VAL A 96 4.46 26.79 8.21
N ASN A 97 4.52 28.09 7.88
CA ASN A 97 5.56 28.64 7.00
C ASN A 97 6.97 28.53 7.61
N SER A 98 7.11 28.74 8.92
CA SER A 98 8.38 28.57 9.64
C SER A 98 8.83 27.10 9.66
N ILE A 99 7.89 26.18 9.90
CA ILE A 99 8.16 24.73 9.83
C ILE A 99 8.55 24.32 8.40
N ASP A 100 7.86 24.84 7.38
CA ASP A 100 8.15 24.53 5.98
C ASP A 100 9.56 25.02 5.57
N SER A 101 9.97 26.19 6.06
CA SER A 101 11.33 26.71 5.87
C SER A 101 12.38 25.82 6.58
N SER A 102 12.06 25.33 7.77
CA SER A 102 12.91 24.39 8.52
C SER A 102 13.05 23.04 7.80
N ILE A 103 11.95 22.49 7.27
CA ILE A 103 11.96 21.26 6.46
C ILE A 103 12.85 21.43 5.24
N GLN A 104 12.71 22.57 4.54
CA GLN A 104 13.51 22.88 3.37
C GLN A 104 14.99 23.01 3.72
N ARG A 105 15.33 23.67 4.85
CA ARG A 105 16.70 23.83 5.34
C ARG A 105 17.35 22.49 5.71
N VAL A 106 16.63 21.60 6.42
CA VAL A 106 17.11 20.24 6.72
C VAL A 106 17.35 19.44 5.43
N TRP A 107 16.41 19.50 4.49
CA TRP A 107 16.50 18.76 3.24
C TRP A 107 17.63 19.26 2.33
N THR A 108 17.75 20.57 2.13
CA THR A 108 18.82 21.19 1.34
C THR A 108 20.19 20.92 1.94
N SER A 109 20.35 21.10 3.27
CA SER A 109 21.60 20.77 3.97
C SER A 109 21.98 19.29 3.87
N PHE A 110 20.99 18.38 3.81
CA PHE A 110 21.25 16.98 3.53
C PHE A 110 21.81 16.80 2.11
N LEU A 111 21.17 17.40 1.10
CA LEU A 111 21.56 17.31 -0.30
C LEU A 111 22.89 17.99 -0.65
N ASP A 112 23.28 19.02 0.10
CA ASP A 112 24.56 19.72 -0.11
C ASP A 112 25.77 18.83 0.22
N GLY A 113 25.58 17.80 1.04
CA GLY A 113 26.63 16.80 1.30
C GLY A 113 26.62 15.68 0.26
N TYR A 114 27.71 14.92 0.18
CA TYR A 114 27.76 13.73 -0.67
C TYR A 114 26.66 12.73 -0.27
N CYS A 115 25.74 12.43 -1.19
CA CYS A 115 24.60 11.54 -0.98
C CYS A 115 24.56 10.46 -2.06
N LYS A 116 24.49 9.20 -1.63
CA LYS A 116 24.19 8.07 -2.52
C LYS A 116 22.66 7.96 -2.71
N PRO A 117 22.18 7.34 -3.79
CA PRO A 117 20.74 7.10 -3.97
C PRO A 117 20.11 6.33 -2.80
N GLN A 118 20.85 5.39 -2.21
CA GLN A 118 20.42 4.65 -1.02
C GLN A 118 20.22 5.55 0.20
N ASP A 119 21.00 6.63 0.34
CA ASP A 119 20.87 7.56 1.45
C ASP A 119 19.55 8.32 1.38
N ILE A 120 19.13 8.68 0.16
CA ILE A 120 17.83 9.33 -0.10
C ILE A 120 16.69 8.36 0.26
N ASP A 121 16.79 7.11 -0.19
CA ASP A 121 15.78 6.10 0.11
C ASP A 121 15.72 5.82 1.63
N ASN A 122 16.87 5.75 2.30
CA ASN A 122 16.92 5.61 3.76
C ASN A 122 16.26 6.81 4.45
N VAL A 123 16.47 8.03 3.98
CA VAL A 123 15.82 9.21 4.56
C VAL A 123 14.29 9.14 4.42
N LEU A 124 13.81 8.75 3.24
CA LEU A 124 12.37 8.80 2.94
C LEU A 124 11.58 7.64 3.53
N TRP A 125 12.15 6.43 3.51
CA TRP A 125 11.43 5.19 3.78
C TRP A 125 11.70 4.57 5.16
N THR A 126 12.65 5.10 5.94
CA THR A 126 12.93 4.59 7.28
C THR A 126 11.74 4.82 8.21
N PRO A 127 11.21 3.76 8.86
CA PRO A 127 10.12 3.88 9.80
C PRO A 127 10.61 4.26 11.21
N PHE A 128 9.88 5.17 11.86
CA PHE A 128 10.10 5.59 13.24
C PHE A 128 8.85 5.33 14.08
N ARG A 129 9.02 4.99 15.36
CA ARG A 129 7.90 4.71 16.27
C ARG A 129 7.22 6.00 16.72
N VAL A 130 5.89 6.02 16.70
CA VAL A 130 5.13 7.18 17.17
C VAL A 130 5.18 7.29 18.69
N GLU A 131 4.96 6.19 19.39
CA GLU A 131 4.87 6.11 20.85
C GLU A 131 5.69 4.93 21.39
N ASP A 132 6.14 5.03 22.65
CA ASP A 132 6.88 3.98 23.32
C ASP A 132 5.98 2.77 23.54
N GLY A 133 6.37 1.62 22.97
CA GLY A 133 5.57 0.39 22.98
C GLY A 133 4.42 0.36 21.95
N GLY A 134 4.22 1.44 21.18
CA GLY A 134 3.21 1.47 20.12
C GLY A 134 3.62 0.67 18.90
N GLU A 135 2.64 0.02 18.25
CA GLU A 135 2.84 -0.67 16.95
C GLU A 135 2.84 0.30 15.76
N LYS A 136 2.50 1.57 15.99
CA LYS A 136 2.39 2.57 14.93
C LYS A 136 3.77 3.12 14.57
N TYR A 137 4.10 3.00 13.29
CA TYR A 137 5.29 3.61 12.70
C TYR A 137 4.89 4.71 11.72
N LEU A 138 5.74 5.72 11.59
CA LEU A 138 5.63 6.78 10.59
C LEU A 138 6.94 6.90 9.81
N ARG A 139 6.81 7.16 8.52
CA ARG A 139 7.91 7.45 7.58
C ARG A 139 7.69 8.84 6.99
N VAL A 140 8.74 9.42 6.40
CA VAL A 140 8.62 10.71 5.70
C VAL A 140 7.60 10.62 4.57
N VAL A 141 7.61 9.50 3.82
CA VAL A 141 6.68 9.25 2.70
C VAL A 141 5.21 9.21 3.11
N ASP A 142 4.89 8.84 4.34
CA ASP A 142 3.49 8.72 4.79
C ASP A 142 2.83 10.11 4.81
N PHE A 143 3.59 11.17 5.09
CA PHE A 143 3.10 12.55 5.02
C PHE A 143 2.93 13.07 3.58
N LEU A 144 3.61 12.45 2.60
CA LEU A 144 3.54 12.85 1.19
C LEU A 144 2.25 12.37 0.52
N THR A 145 1.58 11.38 1.11
CA THR A 145 0.28 10.88 0.66
C THR A 145 -0.85 11.89 0.86
N HIS A 146 -0.62 12.91 1.70
CA HIS A 146 -1.58 13.95 1.98
C HIS A 146 -1.00 15.31 1.55
N PRO A 147 -1.49 15.93 0.46
CA PRO A 147 -1.01 17.22 -0.03
C PRO A 147 -1.13 18.33 1.01
N SER A 148 -2.03 18.13 1.99
CA SER A 148 -2.20 19.03 3.11
C SER A 148 -1.10 18.93 4.17
N GLN A 149 -0.37 17.82 4.25
CA GLN A 149 0.58 17.54 5.34
C GLN A 149 2.04 17.82 4.97
N ALA A 150 2.41 17.80 3.69
CA ALA A 150 3.75 18.14 3.25
C ALA A 150 3.85 19.55 2.65
N SER A 151 5.06 20.13 2.69
CA SER A 151 5.37 21.35 1.94
C SER A 151 5.29 21.07 0.43
N SER A 152 4.68 21.98 -0.32
CA SER A 152 4.57 21.88 -1.79
C SER A 152 5.94 21.83 -2.46
N GLU A 153 6.92 22.54 -1.91
CA GLU A 153 8.29 22.56 -2.44
C GLU A 153 9.00 21.22 -2.23
N PHE A 154 8.79 20.63 -1.05
CA PHE A 154 9.32 19.30 -0.74
C PHE A 154 8.69 18.22 -1.64
N LEU A 155 7.38 18.29 -1.88
CA LEU A 155 6.66 17.39 -2.79
C LEU A 155 7.11 17.56 -4.24
N ALA A 156 7.39 18.80 -4.68
CA ALA A 156 7.85 19.09 -6.04
C ALA A 156 9.31 18.67 -6.28
N HIS A 157 10.04 18.24 -5.24
CA HIS A 157 11.44 17.91 -5.35
C HIS A 157 11.68 16.66 -6.22
N ARG A 158 12.48 16.81 -7.29
CA ARG A 158 12.70 15.76 -8.30
C ARG A 158 13.27 14.46 -7.72
N LEU A 159 14.12 14.54 -6.69
CA LEU A 159 14.69 13.35 -6.02
C LEU A 159 13.63 12.56 -5.24
N VAL A 160 12.66 13.24 -4.63
CA VAL A 160 11.54 12.58 -3.94
C VAL A 160 10.71 11.80 -4.96
N TYR A 161 10.38 12.45 -6.09
CA TYR A 161 9.72 11.78 -7.21
C TYR A 161 10.50 10.56 -7.73
N PHE A 162 11.81 10.66 -7.91
CA PHE A 162 12.62 9.53 -8.37
C PHE A 162 12.72 8.40 -7.35
N SER A 163 12.81 8.70 -6.05
CA SER A 163 12.75 7.67 -5.00
C SER A 163 11.40 6.94 -5.04
N PHE A 164 10.28 7.67 -5.19
CA PHE A 164 8.97 7.05 -5.39
C PHE A 164 8.90 6.17 -6.63
N LEU A 165 9.42 6.65 -7.76
CA LEU A 165 9.42 5.88 -9.00
C LEU A 165 10.26 4.61 -8.87
N ASN A 166 11.41 4.70 -8.20
CA ASN A 166 12.28 3.58 -7.91
C ASN A 166 11.56 2.55 -7.02
N TYR A 167 10.95 3.01 -5.93
CA TYR A 167 10.17 2.17 -5.02
C TYR A 167 8.97 1.51 -5.72
N TRP A 168 8.26 2.25 -6.56
CA TRP A 168 7.14 1.70 -7.33
C TRP A 168 7.58 0.58 -8.27
N LYS A 169 8.69 0.80 -8.98
CA LYS A 169 9.22 -0.14 -9.98
C LYS A 169 9.86 -1.38 -9.34
N ASN A 170 10.68 -1.17 -8.31
CA ASN A 170 11.58 -2.19 -7.77
C ASN A 170 11.18 -2.68 -6.38
N GLY A 171 10.19 -2.06 -5.74
CA GLY A 171 9.85 -2.31 -4.35
C GLY A 171 10.89 -1.73 -3.39
N PHE A 172 10.75 -2.06 -2.10
CA PHE A 172 11.76 -1.70 -1.09
C PHE A 172 12.96 -2.63 -1.22
N SER A 173 14.05 -2.15 -1.84
CA SER A 173 15.31 -2.87 -1.86
C SER A 173 15.94 -2.80 -0.48
N LYS A 174 15.72 -3.81 0.37
CA LYS A 174 16.54 -3.97 1.57
C LYS A 174 17.97 -4.20 1.12
N ASP A 175 18.92 -3.48 1.71
CA ASP A 175 20.34 -3.73 1.43
C ASP A 175 20.61 -5.22 1.56
N PHE A 176 20.97 -5.84 0.43
CA PHE A 176 21.18 -7.27 0.26
C PHE A 176 22.49 -7.70 0.91
N SER A 177 22.74 -7.29 2.15
CA SER A 177 23.84 -7.79 2.96
C SER A 177 23.61 -9.29 3.24
N ARG A 178 23.99 -10.11 2.26
CA ARG A 178 24.29 -11.54 2.31
C ARG A 178 23.26 -12.46 2.99
N SER A 179 21.97 -12.20 2.83
CA SER A 179 20.95 -13.18 3.25
C SER A 179 20.91 -14.36 2.28
N ARG A 180 21.12 -15.59 2.78
CA ARG A 180 21.16 -16.87 2.01
C ARG A 180 19.80 -17.28 1.40
N ASN A 181 18.80 -16.40 1.34
CA ASN A 181 17.43 -16.78 1.01
C ASN A 181 17.03 -16.32 -0.41
N TYR A 182 17.74 -16.81 -1.43
CA TYR A 182 17.46 -16.54 -2.85
C TYR A 182 15.97 -16.68 -3.23
N LEU A 183 15.28 -17.67 -2.65
CA LEU A 183 13.85 -17.87 -2.91
C LEU A 183 13.02 -16.68 -2.41
N ARG A 184 13.31 -16.17 -1.21
CA ARG A 184 12.62 -15.02 -0.62
C ARG A 184 12.83 -13.77 -1.47
N ASP A 185 14.04 -13.53 -1.94
CA ASP A 185 14.35 -12.39 -2.79
C ASP A 185 13.58 -12.46 -4.12
N ARG A 186 13.44 -13.68 -4.68
CA ARG A 186 12.63 -13.91 -5.88
C ARG A 186 11.13 -13.68 -5.63
N TYR A 187 10.62 -14.02 -4.45
CA TYR A 187 9.23 -13.70 -4.07
C TYR A 187 9.03 -12.20 -3.84
N ASP A 188 9.96 -11.53 -3.17
CA ASP A 188 9.89 -10.09 -2.93
C ASP A 188 9.92 -9.30 -4.26
N ALA A 189 10.67 -9.78 -5.27
CA ALA A 189 10.64 -9.24 -6.63
C ALA A 189 9.27 -9.35 -7.34
N LEU A 190 8.47 -10.36 -7.01
CA LEU A 190 7.09 -10.51 -7.53
C LEU A 190 6.07 -9.72 -6.71
N CYS A 191 6.42 -9.34 -5.49
CA CYS A 191 5.58 -8.51 -4.62
C CYS A 191 5.87 -7.00 -4.78
N THR A 192 6.47 -6.58 -5.89
CA THR A 192 6.65 -5.15 -6.18
C THR A 192 5.29 -4.46 -6.34
N PRO A 193 5.14 -3.20 -5.92
CA PRO A 193 3.88 -2.45 -6.06
C PRO A 193 3.32 -2.47 -7.49
N LYS A 194 4.20 -2.31 -8.49
CA LYS A 194 3.85 -2.42 -9.91
C LYS A 194 3.23 -3.77 -10.27
N VAL A 195 3.84 -4.88 -9.84
CA VAL A 195 3.34 -6.22 -10.15
C VAL A 195 2.04 -6.49 -9.42
N LEU A 196 1.93 -6.11 -8.15
CA LEU A 196 0.69 -6.24 -7.38
C LEU A 196 -0.46 -5.45 -8.01
N HIS A 197 -0.19 -4.22 -8.45
CA HIS A 197 -1.18 -3.41 -9.17
C HIS A 197 -1.58 -4.04 -10.51
N ALA A 198 -0.62 -4.57 -11.27
CA ALA A 198 -0.92 -5.26 -12.52
C ALA A 198 -1.77 -6.52 -12.30
N ILE A 199 -1.46 -7.33 -11.28
CA ILE A 199 -2.27 -8.50 -10.91
C ILE A 199 -3.67 -8.06 -10.50
N GLU A 200 -3.79 -7.02 -9.68
CA GLU A 200 -5.08 -6.48 -9.27
C GLU A 200 -5.93 -6.04 -10.47
N LEU A 201 -5.33 -5.34 -11.43
CA LEU A 201 -5.99 -4.90 -12.66
C LEU A 201 -6.41 -6.10 -13.51
N ILE A 202 -5.54 -7.11 -13.67
CA ILE A 202 -5.87 -8.35 -14.40
C ILE A 202 -7.07 -9.06 -13.75
N VAL A 203 -7.09 -9.17 -12.42
CA VAL A 203 -8.20 -9.80 -11.70
C VAL A 203 -9.50 -9.01 -11.89
N GLN A 204 -9.45 -7.68 -11.87
CA GLN A 204 -10.62 -6.82 -12.12
C GLN A 204 -11.13 -6.95 -13.56
N ILE A 205 -10.23 -6.98 -14.56
CA ILE A 205 -10.59 -7.20 -15.96
C ILE A 205 -11.19 -8.58 -16.15
N LEU A 206 -10.58 -9.62 -15.57
CA LEU A 206 -11.09 -10.99 -15.65
C LEU A 206 -12.49 -11.09 -15.04
N PHE A 207 -12.70 -10.47 -13.88
CA PHE A 207 -14.01 -10.38 -13.26
C PHE A 207 -15.03 -9.72 -14.19
N LEU A 208 -14.70 -8.57 -14.80
CA LEU A 208 -15.59 -7.88 -15.73
C LEU A 208 -15.90 -8.73 -16.97
N ILE A 209 -14.90 -9.40 -17.56
CA ILE A 209 -15.09 -10.30 -18.71
C ILE A 209 -16.06 -11.42 -18.37
N LEU A 210 -15.86 -12.08 -17.20
CA LEU A 210 -16.74 -13.15 -16.75
C LEU A 210 -18.16 -12.64 -16.48
N LEU A 211 -18.30 -11.46 -15.86
CA LEU A 211 -19.59 -10.85 -15.57
C LEU A 211 -20.34 -10.49 -16.86
N VAL A 212 -19.65 -9.88 -17.84
CA VAL A 212 -20.21 -9.56 -19.16
C VAL A 212 -20.60 -10.85 -19.90
N SER A 213 -19.70 -11.84 -19.93
CA SER A 213 -19.97 -13.14 -20.54
C SER A 213 -21.22 -13.80 -19.95
N TYR A 214 -21.36 -13.75 -18.62
CA TYR A 214 -22.52 -14.26 -17.91
C TYR A 214 -23.81 -13.51 -18.30
N THR A 215 -23.76 -12.18 -18.43
CA THR A 215 -24.94 -11.39 -18.83
C THR A 215 -25.34 -11.56 -20.29
N LEU A 216 -24.38 -11.78 -21.19
CA LEU A 216 -24.64 -11.99 -22.62
C LEU A 216 -25.16 -13.40 -22.90
N HIS A 217 -24.70 -14.39 -22.13
CA HIS A 217 -25.08 -15.79 -22.28
C HIS A 217 -25.56 -16.33 -20.94
N PRO A 218 -26.69 -15.84 -20.42
CA PRO A 218 -27.25 -16.38 -19.19
C PRO A 218 -27.56 -17.87 -19.41
N PRO A 219 -27.42 -18.71 -18.37
CA PRO A 219 -27.73 -20.12 -18.48
C PRO A 219 -29.21 -20.30 -18.87
N ASN A 220 -29.45 -20.78 -20.09
CA ASN A 220 -30.79 -20.98 -20.66
C ASN A 220 -31.45 -22.23 -20.05
N ARG A 221 -31.94 -22.22 -18.79
CA ARG A 221 -32.65 -23.42 -18.25
C ARG A 221 -33.86 -23.12 -17.37
N ALA A 222 -34.93 -23.88 -17.64
CA ALA A 222 -36.17 -23.90 -16.88
C ALA A 222 -35.96 -24.62 -15.53
N VAL A 223 -36.44 -23.98 -14.47
CA VAL A 223 -36.21 -24.23 -13.03
C VAL A 223 -36.70 -25.61 -12.51
N ILE A 224 -37.19 -26.49 -13.37
CA ILE A 224 -38.11 -27.56 -12.95
C ILE A 224 -37.42 -28.83 -12.39
N TYR A 225 -36.10 -29.03 -12.58
CA TYR A 225 -35.42 -30.29 -12.17
C TYR A 225 -34.07 -30.11 -11.44
N ALA A 226 -33.80 -28.95 -10.86
CA ALA A 226 -32.51 -28.66 -10.22
C ALA A 226 -32.43 -29.16 -8.76
N GLU A 227 -32.37 -30.47 -8.56
CA GLU A 227 -32.11 -31.04 -7.22
C GLU A 227 -30.61 -31.27 -6.91
N THR A 228 -29.68 -31.04 -7.85
CA THR A 228 -28.25 -31.32 -7.63
C THR A 228 -27.33 -30.11 -7.82
N LEU A 229 -26.39 -29.95 -6.87
CA LEU A 229 -25.26 -29.00 -6.88
C LEU A 229 -24.31 -29.18 -8.08
N GLU A 230 -24.45 -30.26 -8.85
CA GLU A 230 -23.69 -30.53 -10.08
C GLU A 230 -23.94 -29.47 -11.17
N TYR A 231 -24.93 -28.60 -10.98
CA TYR A 231 -25.40 -27.70 -12.01
C TYR A 231 -24.74 -26.31 -12.00
N ILE A 232 -23.94 -25.96 -10.99
CA ILE A 232 -23.19 -24.70 -10.99
C ILE A 232 -21.99 -24.83 -11.94
N GLY A 233 -22.04 -24.12 -13.06
CA GLY A 233 -20.93 -24.07 -14.00
C GLY A 233 -19.67 -23.47 -13.38
N TRP A 234 -18.51 -23.83 -13.93
CA TRP A 234 -17.23 -23.29 -13.48
C TRP A 234 -17.16 -21.76 -13.61
N GLY A 235 -17.82 -21.18 -14.61
CA GLY A 235 -17.84 -19.73 -14.82
C GLY A 235 -18.48 -18.99 -13.65
N GLU A 236 -19.63 -19.48 -13.18
CA GLU A 236 -20.38 -18.94 -12.06
C GLU A 236 -19.61 -19.14 -10.75
N ALA A 237 -19.04 -20.33 -10.54
CA ALA A 237 -18.21 -20.61 -9.37
C ALA A 237 -17.00 -19.66 -9.29
N ILE A 238 -16.30 -19.45 -10.41
CA ILE A 238 -15.17 -18.50 -10.49
C ILE A 238 -15.67 -17.06 -10.24
N LEU A 239 -16.81 -16.66 -10.79
CA LEU A 239 -17.36 -15.33 -10.63
C LEU A 239 -17.77 -15.04 -9.17
N VAL A 240 -18.40 -16.01 -8.49
CA VAL A 240 -18.72 -15.93 -7.05
C VAL A 240 -17.45 -15.84 -6.23
N PHE A 241 -16.45 -16.68 -6.55
CA PHE A 241 -15.18 -16.68 -5.85
C PHE A 241 -14.43 -15.35 -6.01
N LEU A 242 -14.34 -14.83 -7.24
CA LEU A 242 -13.69 -13.55 -7.53
C LEU A 242 -14.45 -12.37 -6.89
N SER A 243 -15.79 -12.35 -6.97
CA SER A 243 -16.58 -11.30 -6.33
C SER A 243 -16.40 -11.29 -4.81
N LEU A 244 -16.33 -12.46 -4.15
CA LEU A 244 -15.99 -12.56 -2.74
C LEU A 244 -14.57 -12.04 -2.45
N ALA A 245 -13.57 -12.53 -3.19
CA ALA A 245 -12.18 -12.14 -2.99
C ALA A 245 -11.97 -10.63 -3.15
N LEU A 246 -12.66 -10.00 -4.10
CA LEU A 246 -12.63 -8.55 -4.33
C LEU A 246 -13.44 -7.77 -3.28
N SER A 247 -14.51 -8.38 -2.73
CA SER A 247 -15.33 -7.80 -1.65
C SER A 247 -14.63 -7.82 -0.29
N LEU A 248 -13.69 -8.74 -0.04
CA LEU A 248 -12.93 -8.80 1.21
C LEU A 248 -11.85 -7.70 1.35
N ARG A 249 -11.68 -6.86 0.32
CA ARG A 249 -10.75 -5.72 0.35
C ARG A 249 -11.25 -4.64 1.31
N LYS A 250 -10.38 -3.69 1.66
CA LYS A 250 -10.75 -2.52 2.48
C LYS A 250 -12.03 -1.89 1.90
N PRO A 251 -13.11 -1.75 2.70
CA PRO A 251 -14.38 -1.28 2.21
C PRO A 251 -14.20 0.09 1.56
N SER A 252 -14.64 0.19 0.31
CA SER A 252 -14.54 1.39 -0.49
C SER A 252 -15.73 1.41 -1.43
N PHE A 253 -16.21 2.62 -1.76
CA PHE A 253 -17.27 2.80 -2.74
C PHE A 253 -16.94 2.15 -4.09
N PHE A 254 -15.64 2.10 -4.44
CA PHE A 254 -15.14 1.42 -5.65
C PHE A 254 -15.38 -0.10 -5.66
N ASN A 255 -15.60 -0.71 -4.49
CA ASN A 255 -15.83 -2.16 -4.37
C ASN A 255 -17.31 -2.55 -4.45
N THR A 256 -18.23 -1.58 -4.52
CA THR A 256 -19.69 -1.82 -4.61
C THR A 256 -20.10 -2.77 -5.74
N PRO A 257 -19.52 -2.74 -6.97
CA PRO A 257 -19.86 -3.73 -8.00
C PRO A 257 -19.64 -5.17 -7.52
N PHE A 258 -18.53 -5.43 -6.84
CA PHE A 258 -18.17 -6.76 -6.36
C PHE A 258 -19.12 -7.24 -5.26
N TYR A 259 -19.50 -6.35 -4.34
CA TYR A 259 -20.50 -6.66 -3.31
C TYR A 259 -21.86 -6.96 -3.93
N LEU A 260 -22.30 -6.17 -4.90
CA LEU A 260 -23.58 -6.36 -5.57
C LEU A 260 -23.62 -7.68 -6.33
N SER A 261 -22.58 -8.01 -7.10
CA SER A 261 -22.50 -9.29 -7.79
C SER A 261 -22.45 -10.45 -6.77
N PHE A 262 -21.59 -10.36 -5.73
CA PHE A 262 -21.48 -11.41 -4.72
C PHE A 262 -22.82 -11.68 -4.02
N LEU A 263 -23.52 -10.63 -3.58
CA LEU A 263 -24.83 -10.74 -2.95
C LEU A 263 -25.89 -11.28 -3.90
N ALA A 264 -25.89 -10.86 -5.17
CA ALA A 264 -26.84 -11.34 -6.17
C ALA A 264 -26.74 -12.87 -6.37
N PHE A 265 -25.53 -13.40 -6.42
CA PHE A 265 -25.30 -14.84 -6.48
C PHE A 265 -25.58 -15.54 -5.15
N LEU A 266 -25.16 -14.95 -4.01
CA LEU A 266 -25.38 -15.53 -2.68
C LEU A 266 -26.87 -15.72 -2.36
N PHE A 267 -27.70 -14.72 -2.68
CA PHE A 267 -29.15 -14.78 -2.43
C PHE A 267 -29.89 -15.78 -3.32
N PHE A 268 -29.27 -16.21 -4.43
CA PHE A 268 -29.90 -17.16 -5.35
C PHE A 268 -29.44 -18.60 -5.16
N LEU A 269 -28.46 -18.88 -4.29
CA LEU A 269 -28.05 -20.24 -3.98
C LEU A 269 -29.24 -21.09 -3.49
N PRO A 270 -29.40 -22.33 -3.98
CA PRO A 270 -28.46 -23.09 -4.82
C PRO A 270 -28.53 -22.80 -6.32
N SER A 271 -29.47 -21.97 -6.77
CA SER A 271 -29.64 -21.57 -8.17
C SER A 271 -28.74 -20.38 -8.57
N VAL A 272 -28.72 -20.06 -9.86
CA VAL A 272 -27.97 -18.93 -10.44
C VAL A 272 -28.92 -17.83 -10.90
N PRO A 273 -28.55 -16.54 -10.81
CA PRO A 273 -29.41 -15.43 -11.21
C PRO A 273 -29.86 -15.52 -12.69
N SER A 274 -31.13 -15.82 -12.95
CA SER A 274 -31.67 -15.87 -14.32
C SER A 274 -32.27 -14.52 -14.76
N PRO A 275 -32.39 -14.25 -16.08
CA PRO A 275 -32.88 -12.96 -16.60
C PRO A 275 -34.25 -12.51 -16.10
N GLU A 276 -35.08 -13.45 -15.65
CA GLU A 276 -36.42 -13.19 -15.11
C GLU A 276 -36.39 -12.69 -13.65
N ASN A 277 -35.24 -12.82 -12.98
CA ASN A 277 -35.09 -12.56 -11.56
C ASN A 277 -34.43 -11.20 -11.27
N LEU A 278 -34.83 -10.61 -10.14
CA LEU A 278 -34.25 -9.34 -9.65
C LEU A 278 -32.73 -9.43 -9.45
N SER A 279 -32.20 -10.59 -9.04
CA SER A 279 -30.74 -10.76 -8.91
C SER A 279 -29.98 -10.62 -10.23
N PHE A 280 -30.57 -10.99 -11.36
CA PHE A 280 -29.93 -10.75 -12.66
C PHE A 280 -29.91 -9.25 -12.99
N VAL A 281 -30.96 -8.52 -12.62
CA VAL A 281 -30.99 -7.05 -12.73
C VAL A 281 -29.90 -6.42 -11.85
N ILE A 282 -29.65 -6.96 -10.63
CA ILE A 282 -28.54 -6.53 -9.78
C ILE A 282 -27.18 -6.81 -10.45
N VAL A 283 -27.01 -7.98 -11.07
CA VAL A 283 -25.79 -8.34 -11.81
C VAL A 283 -25.55 -7.37 -12.98
N VAL A 284 -26.56 -7.09 -13.80
CA VAL A 284 -26.46 -6.08 -14.87
C VAL A 284 -26.18 -4.69 -14.32
N GLY A 285 -26.85 -4.30 -13.23
CA GLY A 285 -26.62 -3.05 -12.52
C GLY A 285 -25.18 -2.93 -12.01
N SER A 286 -24.57 -4.03 -11.55
CA SER A 286 -23.17 -4.05 -11.12
C SER A 286 -22.18 -3.79 -12.26
N ILE A 287 -22.47 -4.26 -13.49
CA ILE A 287 -21.67 -3.91 -14.69
C ILE A 287 -21.77 -2.41 -14.96
N SER A 288 -22.99 -1.87 -15.02
CA SER A 288 -23.22 -0.45 -15.28
C SER A 288 -22.53 0.44 -14.24
N PHE A 289 -22.58 0.04 -12.97
CA PHE A 289 -21.89 0.73 -11.89
C PHE A 289 -20.36 0.63 -12.02
N PHE A 290 -19.83 -0.54 -12.38
CA PHE A 290 -18.39 -0.73 -12.63
C PHE A 290 -17.90 0.17 -13.78
N VAL A 291 -18.60 0.18 -14.91
CA VAL A 291 -18.27 1.02 -16.07
C VAL A 291 -18.36 2.51 -15.71
N SER A 292 -19.39 2.91 -14.94
CA SER A 292 -19.54 4.30 -14.49
C SER A 292 -18.35 4.73 -13.64
N ILE A 293 -17.93 3.88 -12.69
CA ILE A 293 -16.72 4.12 -11.89
C ILE A 293 -15.47 4.22 -12.76
N ALA A 294 -15.28 3.31 -13.71
CA ALA A 294 -14.12 3.29 -14.60
C ALA A 294 -14.05 4.57 -15.45
N LEU A 295 -15.19 5.05 -15.94
CA LEU A 295 -15.29 6.31 -16.66
C LEU A 295 -15.01 7.50 -15.73
N SER A 296 -15.64 7.57 -14.55
CA SER A 296 -15.42 8.68 -13.61
C SER A 296 -13.98 8.76 -13.11
N SER A 297 -13.34 7.61 -12.84
CA SER A 297 -11.95 7.56 -12.38
C SER A 297 -10.94 8.02 -13.45
N SER A 298 -11.29 7.90 -14.74
CA SER A 298 -10.47 8.42 -15.84
C SER A 298 -10.42 9.95 -15.90
N PHE A 299 -11.38 10.64 -15.26
CA PHE A 299 -11.45 12.10 -15.21
C PHE A 299 -10.88 12.69 -13.91
N THR A 300 -10.78 11.90 -12.85
CA THR A 300 -10.21 12.36 -11.59
C THR A 300 -8.68 12.23 -11.61
N SER A 301 -7.98 13.35 -11.43
CA SER A 301 -6.54 13.36 -11.13
C SER A 301 -6.25 12.32 -10.03
N PRO A 302 -5.19 11.50 -10.16
CA PRO A 302 -4.91 10.44 -9.20
C PRO A 302 -4.81 11.04 -7.79
N ASP A 303 -5.81 10.74 -6.95
CA ASP A 303 -5.79 11.17 -5.57
C ASP A 303 -4.56 10.57 -4.90
N SER A 304 -3.72 11.45 -4.37
CA SER A 304 -2.50 11.19 -3.59
C SER A 304 -2.62 10.07 -2.52
N GLY A 305 -3.83 9.76 -2.03
CA GLY A 305 -4.10 8.66 -1.10
C GLY A 305 -4.18 7.26 -1.72
N ALA A 306 -4.17 7.11 -3.05
CA ALA A 306 -4.21 5.80 -3.70
C ALA A 306 -2.88 5.02 -3.57
N TRP A 307 -1.77 5.72 -3.38
CA TRP A 307 -0.42 5.14 -3.35
C TRP A 307 -0.14 4.34 -2.07
N ASP A 308 -0.73 4.73 -0.94
CA ASP A 308 -0.54 4.00 0.33
C ASP A 308 -1.24 2.63 0.36
N ARG A 309 -2.15 2.34 -0.58
CA ARG A 309 -2.78 1.02 -0.68
C ARG A 309 -1.73 -0.09 -0.80
N TYR A 310 -0.65 0.15 -1.54
CA TYR A 310 0.35 -0.87 -1.87
C TYR A 310 1.43 -1.08 -0.79
N SER A 311 1.50 -0.24 0.25
CA SER A 311 2.67 -0.21 1.13
C SER A 311 2.63 -1.25 2.26
N VAL A 312 1.46 -1.53 2.86
CA VAL A 312 1.33 -2.50 3.97
C VAL A 312 0.11 -3.40 3.82
N VAL A 313 -1.06 -2.82 3.58
CA VAL A 313 -2.32 -3.58 3.56
C VAL A 313 -2.41 -4.48 2.34
N VAL A 314 -2.10 -4.01 1.13
CA VAL A 314 -2.13 -4.87 -0.07
C VAL A 314 -1.01 -5.92 -0.04
N GLY A 315 0.14 -5.66 0.57
CA GLY A 315 1.17 -6.68 0.78
C GLY A 315 0.66 -7.82 1.67
N ILE A 316 -0.01 -7.49 2.78
CA ILE A 316 -0.63 -8.47 3.69
C ILE A 316 -1.80 -9.20 2.99
N THR A 317 -2.67 -8.47 2.30
CA THR A 317 -3.81 -9.05 1.58
C THR A 317 -3.37 -9.90 0.39
N ALA A 318 -2.32 -9.52 -0.35
CA ALA A 318 -1.75 -10.32 -1.43
C ALA A 318 -1.06 -11.57 -0.89
N ARG A 319 -0.36 -11.48 0.25
CA ARG A 319 0.19 -12.64 0.95
C ARG A 319 -0.92 -13.55 1.47
N ALA A 320 -1.99 -13.00 2.03
CA ALA A 320 -3.15 -13.75 2.52
C ALA A 320 -3.93 -14.39 1.36
N ALA A 321 -4.14 -13.67 0.26
CA ALA A 321 -4.78 -14.18 -0.95
C ALA A 321 -3.92 -15.28 -1.59
N PHE A 322 -2.60 -15.11 -1.70
CA PHE A 322 -1.70 -16.19 -2.12
C PHE A 322 -1.79 -17.39 -1.18
N PHE A 323 -1.83 -17.14 0.13
CA PHE A 323 -1.94 -18.21 1.11
C PHE A 323 -3.28 -18.96 0.97
N LEU A 324 -4.37 -18.24 0.77
CA LEU A 324 -5.72 -18.76 0.58
C LEU A 324 -5.90 -19.46 -0.77
N LEU A 325 -5.30 -18.93 -1.84
CA LEU A 325 -5.47 -19.41 -3.22
C LEU A 325 -4.55 -20.55 -3.57
N ILE A 326 -3.34 -20.56 -3.02
CA ILE A 326 -2.31 -21.52 -3.41
C ILE A 326 -2.02 -22.46 -2.24
N ARG A 327 -1.69 -21.94 -1.05
CA ARG A 327 -1.28 -22.74 0.12
C ARG A 327 -2.40 -23.57 0.75
N ILE A 328 -3.60 -23.02 0.88
CA ILE A 328 -4.73 -23.75 1.48
C ILE A 328 -5.21 -24.88 0.54
N PRO A 329 -5.42 -24.63 -0.77
CA PRO A 329 -5.69 -25.72 -1.72
C PRO A 329 -4.57 -26.76 -1.76
N THR A 330 -3.28 -26.37 -1.80
CA THR A 330 -2.18 -27.35 -1.70
C THR A 330 -2.22 -28.17 -0.42
N PHE A 331 -2.50 -27.54 0.72
CA PHE A 331 -2.58 -28.23 2.00
C PHE A 331 -3.76 -29.20 2.06
N VAL A 332 -4.94 -28.78 1.58
CA VAL A 332 -6.14 -29.61 1.50
C VAL A 332 -5.92 -30.79 0.55
N PHE A 333 -5.39 -30.55 -0.65
CA PHE A 333 -5.10 -31.60 -1.63
C PHE A 333 -4.05 -32.61 -1.13
N LYS A 334 -3.04 -32.13 -0.38
CA LYS A 334 -2.06 -33.01 0.28
C LYS A 334 -2.71 -33.90 1.34
N LYS A 335 -3.68 -33.38 2.10
CA LYS A 335 -4.44 -34.17 3.09
C LYS A 335 -5.39 -35.17 2.46
N LEU A 336 -5.88 -34.89 1.24
CA LEU A 336 -6.74 -35.78 0.47
C LEU A 336 -5.99 -36.87 -0.30
N GLY A 337 -4.66 -36.95 -0.19
CA GLY A 337 -3.86 -37.98 -0.86
C GLY A 337 -3.77 -37.82 -2.38
N ILE A 338 -4.13 -36.65 -2.92
CA ILE A 338 -3.99 -36.35 -4.34
C ILE A 338 -2.50 -36.23 -4.67
N ALA A 339 -2.07 -36.90 -5.73
CA ALA A 339 -0.66 -37.12 -6.06
C ALA A 339 0.17 -35.82 -6.07
N HIS A 340 1.30 -35.85 -5.35
CA HIS A 340 2.21 -34.71 -5.20
C HIS A 340 2.72 -34.15 -6.55
N THR A 341 2.81 -35.02 -7.57
CA THR A 341 3.18 -34.68 -8.93
C THR A 341 2.18 -33.73 -9.61
N PHE A 342 0.88 -33.96 -9.43
CA PHE A 342 -0.14 -33.05 -9.97
C PHE A 342 -0.07 -31.68 -9.32
N MET A 343 0.26 -31.60 -8.03
CA MET A 343 0.38 -30.33 -7.33
C MET A 343 1.64 -29.55 -7.69
N GLU A 344 2.77 -30.22 -7.91
CA GLU A 344 3.96 -29.55 -8.47
C GLU A 344 3.73 -29.08 -9.89
N GLU A 345 3.01 -29.86 -10.70
CA GLU A 345 2.64 -29.44 -12.05
C GLU A 345 1.64 -28.30 -12.04
N PHE A 346 0.64 -28.32 -11.15
CA PHE A 346 -0.34 -27.25 -10.98
C PHE A 346 0.32 -25.99 -10.42
N GLU A 347 1.21 -26.09 -9.43
CA GLU A 347 1.98 -24.95 -8.93
C GLU A 347 2.90 -24.40 -10.03
N ARG A 348 3.61 -25.25 -10.77
CA ARG A 348 4.42 -24.83 -11.92
C ARG A 348 3.56 -24.23 -13.03
N LEU A 349 2.36 -24.74 -13.26
CA LEU A 349 1.41 -24.26 -14.27
C LEU A 349 0.83 -22.91 -13.85
N VAL A 350 0.33 -22.79 -12.63
CA VAL A 350 -0.14 -21.53 -12.05
C VAL A 350 1.00 -20.52 -12.05
N TRP A 351 2.21 -20.91 -11.66
CA TRP A 351 3.39 -20.04 -11.74
C TRP A 351 3.71 -19.66 -13.18
N ARG A 352 3.68 -20.60 -14.13
CA ARG A 352 3.91 -20.33 -15.55
C ARG A 352 2.80 -19.48 -16.19
N ILE A 353 1.56 -19.55 -15.73
CA ILE A 353 0.43 -18.80 -16.28
C ILE A 353 0.28 -17.42 -15.60
N THR A 354 0.52 -17.34 -14.29
CA THR A 354 0.41 -16.08 -13.54
C THR A 354 1.70 -15.28 -13.55
N VAL A 355 2.84 -15.94 -13.36
CA VAL A 355 4.15 -15.27 -13.27
C VAL A 355 4.88 -15.30 -14.61
N GLY A 356 4.72 -16.33 -15.44
CA GLY A 356 5.38 -16.44 -16.75
C GLY A 356 5.03 -15.28 -17.70
N PRO A 357 3.75 -15.05 -18.04
CA PRO A 357 3.28 -13.89 -18.79
C PRO A 357 3.64 -12.56 -18.14
N VAL A 358 3.54 -12.43 -16.82
CA VAL A 358 3.90 -11.19 -16.11
C VAL A 358 5.40 -10.91 -16.23
N VAL A 359 6.26 -11.92 -16.07
CA VAL A 359 7.72 -11.79 -16.25
C VAL A 359 8.07 -11.54 -17.72
N ALA A 360 7.36 -12.15 -18.67
CA ALA A 360 7.54 -11.92 -20.10
C ALA A 360 7.15 -10.48 -20.48
N ILE A 361 5.99 -9.99 -20.02
CA ILE A 361 5.52 -8.63 -20.22
C ILE A 361 6.45 -7.63 -19.53
N VAL A 362 6.88 -7.90 -18.30
CA VAL A 362 7.86 -7.07 -17.57
C VAL A 362 9.19 -7.03 -18.32
N LYS A 363 9.67 -8.15 -18.87
CA LYS A 363 10.87 -8.16 -19.71
C LYS A 363 10.70 -7.36 -20.99
N ILE A 364 9.57 -7.47 -21.67
CA ILE A 364 9.25 -6.68 -22.88
C ILE A 364 9.21 -5.19 -22.56
N ILE A 365 8.59 -4.79 -21.44
CA ILE A 365 8.51 -3.39 -20.99
C ILE A 365 9.85 -2.88 -20.43
N ALA A 366 10.72 -3.77 -19.94
CA ALA A 366 12.02 -3.41 -19.39
C ALA A 366 13.15 -3.35 -20.43
N ILE A 367 12.88 -3.66 -21.71
CA ILE A 367 13.82 -3.37 -22.80
C ILE A 367 13.88 -1.84 -22.94
N PRO A 368 15.01 -1.19 -22.63
CA PRO A 368 15.14 0.23 -22.91
C PRO A 368 15.05 0.42 -24.42
N PHE A 369 14.14 1.28 -24.89
CA PHE A 369 14.20 1.81 -26.24
C PHE A 369 15.51 2.60 -26.33
N SER A 370 16.51 1.99 -26.96
CA SER A 370 17.79 2.60 -27.33
C SER A 370 17.60 3.60 -28.47
#